data_AF-A0A563C886-F1
#
_entry.id   AF-A0A563C886-F1
#
_cell.length_a   1.000
_cell.length_b   1.000
_cell.length_c   1.000
_cell.angle_alpha   90.00
_cell.angle_beta   90.00
_cell.angle_gamma   90.00
#
_symmetry.space_group_name_H-M   'P 1'
#
loop_
_entity.id
_entity.type
_entity.pdbx_description
1 polymer ?
#
loop_
_entity_poly.entity_id
_entity_poly.type
_entity_poly.pdbx_seq_one_letter_code
_entity_poly.pdbx_strand_id
1 'polypeptide(L)'
;MNKVSILLTESNGNLSSAREMIISAIKTAEEYVFPKLKIDWDIDLLVTNRLRDIVIPEDGVGGYTRTADFIEFAINEEKATENLISEMIAHELCHAARWGKNDELIIALFDGMISEGIATYLEAEFVKDREEKTVFIKTILERSDNENKKILEELRDQLDSNYYDYYTIFFNGNDKLPRWSGYSLGYYLVKKYLEKTNKRIEDVFADKYADFRIVL
;
A
#
# COMPACT_ATOMS: atom_id res chain seq x y z
N MET A 1 -23.22 3.77 9.70
CA MET A 1 -22.01 4.34 9.09
C MET A 1 -20.88 3.44 9.52
N ASN A 2 -20.18 2.85 8.56
CA ASN A 2 -18.99 2.07 8.86
C ASN A 2 -17.84 3.03 9.16
N LYS A 3 -16.88 2.59 9.98
CA LYS A 3 -15.80 3.44 10.47
C LYS A 3 -14.51 2.66 10.72
N VAL A 4 -13.42 3.40 10.85
CA VAL A 4 -12.18 2.90 11.45
C VAL A 4 -12.26 3.06 12.98
N SER A 5 -12.19 1.95 13.69
CA SER A 5 -12.07 1.89 15.15
C SER A 5 -10.59 1.93 15.54
N ILE A 6 -10.18 2.99 16.24
CA ILE A 6 -8.76 3.25 16.52
C ILE A 6 -8.36 2.66 17.88
N LEU A 7 -7.34 1.80 17.87
CA LEU A 7 -6.72 1.20 19.05
C LEU A 7 -5.32 1.81 19.27
N LEU A 8 -5.22 2.84 20.12
CA LEU A 8 -3.94 3.50 20.44
C LEU A 8 -3.23 2.80 21.60
N THR A 9 -1.93 2.50 21.42
CA THR A 9 -1.11 1.85 22.47
C THR A 9 -0.54 2.85 23.50
N GLU A 10 -1.42 3.60 24.14
CA GLU A 10 -1.09 4.81 24.93
C GLU A 10 -0.89 4.62 26.45
N SER A 11 -0.85 3.37 26.94
CA SER A 11 -0.85 3.06 28.39
C SER A 11 0.23 3.73 29.25
N ASN A 12 1.35 4.15 28.65
CA ASN A 12 2.46 4.84 29.32
C ASN A 12 2.61 6.31 28.89
N GLY A 13 1.56 6.91 28.32
CA GLY A 13 1.63 8.26 27.71
C GLY A 13 2.25 8.28 26.31
N ASN A 14 2.61 7.11 25.75
CA ASN A 14 3.06 7.00 24.36
C ASN A 14 1.96 7.49 23.41
N LEU A 15 2.34 8.14 22.31
CA LEU A 15 1.42 8.68 21.30
C LEU A 15 0.44 9.75 21.80
N SER A 16 0.36 10.06 23.10
CA SER A 16 -0.64 10.99 23.63
C SER A 16 -0.49 12.40 23.03
N SER A 17 0.73 12.84 22.75
CA SER A 17 1.01 14.10 22.05
C SER A 17 0.64 14.06 20.56
N ALA A 18 0.68 12.89 19.93
CA ALA A 18 0.38 12.69 18.51
C ALA A 18 -1.08 12.28 18.27
N ARG A 19 -1.88 12.03 19.33
CA ARG A 19 -3.23 11.45 19.26
C ARG A 19 -4.15 12.18 18.28
N GLU A 20 -4.28 13.49 18.40
CA GLU A 20 -5.19 14.26 17.55
C GLU A 20 -4.74 14.26 16.09
N MET A 21 -3.42 14.34 15.84
CA MET A 21 -2.84 14.24 14.50
C MET A 21 -3.12 12.86 13.87
N ILE A 22 -2.93 11.78 14.65
CA ILE A 22 -3.19 10.40 14.20
C ILE A 22 -4.68 10.24 13.84
N ILE A 23 -5.58 10.67 14.72
CA ILE A 23 -7.04 10.58 14.49
C ILE A 23 -7.44 11.37 13.24
N SER A 24 -6.91 12.59 13.07
CA SER A 24 -7.19 13.43 11.90
C SER A 24 -6.68 12.80 10.60
N ALA A 25 -5.48 12.23 10.61
CA ALA A 25 -4.90 11.55 9.46
C ALA A 25 -5.71 10.30 9.06
N ILE A 26 -6.10 9.47 10.03
CA ILE A 26 -6.91 8.28 9.80
C ILE A 26 -8.26 8.66 9.20
N LYS A 27 -8.90 9.69 9.74
CA LYS A 27 -10.17 10.19 9.23
C LYS A 27 -10.04 10.71 7.79
N THR A 28 -8.95 11.41 7.47
CA THR A 28 -8.68 11.88 6.11
C THR A 28 -8.57 10.72 5.11
N ALA A 29 -7.89 9.64 5.50
CA ALA A 29 -7.80 8.44 4.67
C ALA A 29 -9.14 7.69 4.56
N GLU A 30 -9.86 7.54 5.68
CA GLU A 30 -11.20 6.92 5.74
C GLU A 30 -12.17 7.62 4.79
N GLU A 31 -12.27 8.95 4.86
CA GLU A 31 -13.18 9.77 4.04
C GLU A 31 -12.90 9.65 2.54
N TYR A 32 -11.66 9.35 2.16
CA TYR A 32 -11.28 9.10 0.77
C TYR A 32 -11.56 7.65 0.35
N VAL A 33 -11.06 6.66 1.11
CA VAL A 33 -11.03 5.26 0.68
C VAL A 33 -12.39 4.58 0.82
N PHE A 34 -13.12 4.80 1.91
CA PHE A 34 -14.38 4.10 2.19
C PHE A 34 -15.42 4.27 1.07
N PRO A 35 -15.78 5.51 0.66
CA PRO A 35 -16.75 5.69 -0.42
C PRO A 35 -16.19 5.22 -1.77
N LYS A 36 -14.90 5.41 -2.03
CA LYS A 36 -14.26 5.08 -3.31
C LYS A 36 -14.24 3.57 -3.55
N LEU A 37 -13.82 2.79 -2.56
CA LEU A 37 -13.77 1.33 -2.65
C LEU A 37 -15.03 0.65 -2.12
N LYS A 38 -16.05 1.43 -1.72
CA LYS A 38 -17.34 0.99 -1.19
C LYS A 38 -17.20 0.08 0.03
N ILE A 39 -16.26 0.38 0.93
CA ILE A 39 -16.07 -0.40 2.18
C ILE A 39 -17.35 -0.27 3.00
N ASP A 40 -17.99 -1.40 3.28
CA ASP A 40 -19.28 -1.46 3.96
C ASP A 40 -19.25 -2.23 5.30
N TRP A 41 -18.06 -2.36 5.90
CA TRP A 41 -17.81 -2.94 7.23
C TRP A 41 -16.87 -2.08 8.08
N ASP A 42 -16.82 -2.33 9.39
CA ASP A 42 -15.93 -1.64 10.33
C ASP A 42 -14.52 -2.26 10.31
N ILE A 43 -13.49 -1.45 10.51
CA ILE A 43 -12.08 -1.89 10.51
C ILE A 43 -11.41 -1.46 11.82
N ASP A 44 -10.75 -2.39 12.51
CA ASP A 44 -9.89 -2.10 13.65
C ASP A 44 -8.49 -1.70 13.18
N LEU A 45 -8.00 -0.55 13.66
CA LEU A 45 -6.67 -0.04 13.35
C LEU A 45 -5.85 0.10 14.65
N LEU A 46 -4.89 -0.80 14.82
CA LEU A 46 -3.91 -0.74 15.90
C LEU A 46 -2.81 0.26 15.56
N VAL A 47 -2.62 1.28 16.39
CA VAL A 47 -1.57 2.30 16.21
C VAL A 47 -0.55 2.26 17.34
N THR A 48 0.73 2.15 16.97
CA THR A 48 1.85 2.04 17.91
C THR A 48 3.13 2.76 17.46
N ASN A 49 4.06 2.98 18.40
CA ASN A 49 5.43 3.43 18.10
C ASN A 49 6.48 2.34 18.40
N ARG A 50 6.02 1.09 18.57
CA ARG A 50 6.84 -0.03 19.06
C ARG A 50 7.20 -1.07 17.99
N LEU A 51 6.50 -1.09 16.86
CA LEU A 51 6.81 -1.94 15.70
C LEU A 51 7.76 -1.19 14.77
N ARG A 52 9.04 -1.09 15.17
CA ARG A 52 10.03 -0.29 14.44
C ARG A 52 10.50 -0.93 13.13
N ASP A 53 10.30 -2.24 13.01
CA ASP A 53 10.69 -3.08 11.88
C ASP A 53 9.82 -2.86 10.64
N ILE A 54 8.57 -2.39 10.81
CA ILE A 54 7.67 -2.09 9.69
C ILE A 54 7.73 -0.62 9.24
N VAL A 55 8.35 0.25 10.04
CA VAL A 55 8.43 1.69 9.74
C VAL A 55 9.48 1.95 8.67
N ILE A 56 9.10 2.66 7.60
CA ILE A 56 10.06 3.16 6.61
C ILE A 56 10.89 4.25 7.31
N PRO A 57 12.22 4.08 7.45
CA PRO A 57 13.04 5.00 8.24
C PRO A 57 13.00 6.44 7.76
N GLU A 58 12.87 6.64 6.45
CA GLU A 58 12.78 7.96 5.82
C GLU A 58 11.46 8.68 6.11
N ASP A 59 10.36 7.94 6.17
CA ASP A 59 9.01 8.50 6.27
C ASP A 59 8.44 8.49 7.69
N GLY A 60 8.96 7.63 8.56
CA GLY A 60 8.47 7.50 9.93
C GLY A 60 7.08 6.87 10.03
N VAL A 61 6.58 6.24 8.97
CA VAL A 61 5.30 5.51 8.95
C VAL A 61 5.48 4.11 8.37
N GLY A 62 4.63 3.18 8.76
CA GLY A 62 4.59 1.82 8.22
C GLY A 62 3.30 1.11 8.60
N GLY A 63 2.74 0.34 7.67
CA GLY A 63 1.48 -0.36 7.83
C GLY A 63 1.59 -1.85 7.48
N TYR A 64 0.66 -2.63 8.01
CA TYR A 64 0.44 -4.00 7.59
C TYR A 64 -1.02 -4.41 7.80
N THR A 65 -1.72 -4.66 6.70
CA THR A 65 -3.08 -5.18 6.72
C THR A 65 -3.10 -6.69 6.94
N ARG A 66 -3.69 -7.12 8.06
CA ARG A 66 -3.76 -8.54 8.48
C ARG A 66 -4.94 -9.27 7.84
N THR A 67 -6.06 -8.57 7.65
CA THR A 67 -7.32 -9.09 7.08
C THR A 67 -8.20 -7.90 6.70
N ALA A 68 -9.41 -8.16 6.17
CA ALA A 68 -10.36 -7.13 5.74
C ALA A 68 -10.72 -6.12 6.84
N ASP A 69 -10.67 -6.51 8.11
CA ASP A 69 -11.15 -5.74 9.26
C ASP A 69 -10.06 -5.46 10.32
N PHE A 70 -8.78 -5.74 10.04
CA PHE A 70 -7.70 -5.49 11.00
C PHE A 70 -6.40 -5.03 10.33
N ILE A 71 -5.91 -3.87 10.76
CA ILE A 71 -4.67 -3.24 10.29
C ILE A 71 -3.77 -2.94 11.49
N GLU A 72 -2.48 -3.26 11.34
CA GLU A 72 -1.42 -2.82 12.25
C GLU A 72 -0.69 -1.63 11.62
N PHE A 73 -0.47 -0.59 12.41
CA PHE A 73 0.17 0.63 11.94
C PHE A 73 1.16 1.16 12.96
N ALA A 74 2.32 1.58 12.48
CA ALA A 74 3.39 2.10 13.31
C ALA A 74 3.88 3.45 12.84
N ILE A 75 4.19 4.31 13.80
CA ILE A 75 4.78 5.62 13.55
C ILE A 75 6.05 5.85 14.37
N ASN A 76 6.94 6.66 13.81
CA ASN A 76 7.96 7.39 14.54
C ASN A 76 7.44 8.81 14.77
N GLU A 77 7.13 9.16 16.03
CA GLU A 77 6.56 10.46 16.41
C GLU A 77 7.42 11.67 16.04
N GLU A 78 8.73 11.50 15.85
CA GLU A 78 9.63 12.59 15.46
C GLU A 78 9.57 12.91 13.97
N LYS A 79 9.10 11.97 13.14
CA LYS A 79 9.12 12.07 11.68
C LYS A 79 7.73 12.06 11.05
N ALA A 80 6.80 11.31 11.64
CA ALA A 80 5.47 11.15 11.09
C ALA A 80 4.72 12.49 11.09
N THR A 81 4.13 12.82 9.95
CA THR A 81 3.21 13.95 9.80
C THR A 81 1.82 13.45 9.46
N GLU A 82 0.81 14.31 9.59
CA GLU A 82 -0.57 13.98 9.24
C GLU A 82 -0.70 13.50 7.78
N ASN A 83 0.06 14.11 6.87
CA ASN A 83 0.07 13.74 5.45
C ASN A 83 0.64 12.34 5.23
N LEU A 84 1.80 12.03 5.83
CA LEU A 84 2.45 10.73 5.68
C LEU A 84 1.65 9.61 6.34
N ILE A 85 1.02 9.89 7.49
CA ILE A 85 0.13 8.92 8.15
C ILE A 85 -1.08 8.64 7.27
N SER A 86 -1.77 9.67 6.79
CA SER A 86 -2.97 9.48 5.98
C SER A 86 -2.65 8.77 4.65
N GLU A 87 -1.49 9.04 4.07
CA GLU A 87 -1.00 8.37 2.85
C GLU A 87 -0.81 6.87 3.06
N MET A 88 -0.07 6.46 4.09
CA MET A 88 0.13 5.04 4.40
C MET A 88 -1.18 4.35 4.81
N ILE A 89 -2.08 5.02 5.56
CA ILE A 89 -3.39 4.45 5.89
C ILE A 89 -4.26 4.28 4.65
N ALA A 90 -4.19 5.17 3.66
CA ALA A 90 -4.92 4.99 2.41
C ALA A 90 -4.46 3.74 1.65
N HIS A 91 -3.15 3.45 1.67
CA HIS A 91 -2.57 2.22 1.14
C HIS A 91 -3.14 0.98 1.86
N GLU A 92 -3.07 0.93 3.19
CA GLU A 92 -3.54 -0.21 3.96
C GLU A 92 -5.07 -0.43 3.88
N LEU A 93 -5.85 0.65 3.85
CA LEU A 93 -7.30 0.55 3.62
C LEU A 93 -7.62 -0.03 2.24
N CYS A 94 -6.75 0.14 1.25
CA CYS A 94 -6.91 -0.53 -0.05
C CYS A 94 -6.76 -2.05 0.07
N HIS A 95 -5.74 -2.51 0.80
CA HIS A 95 -5.56 -3.93 1.09
C HIS A 95 -6.76 -4.50 1.85
N ALA A 96 -7.25 -3.79 2.87
CA ALA A 96 -8.42 -4.21 3.64
C ALA A 96 -9.66 -4.32 2.75
N ALA A 97 -9.90 -3.34 1.88
CA ALA A 97 -10.98 -3.37 0.90
C ALA A 97 -10.88 -4.55 -0.07
N ARG A 98 -9.66 -4.85 -0.56
CA ARG A 98 -9.41 -5.99 -1.45
C ARG A 98 -9.66 -7.31 -0.71
N TRP A 99 -9.14 -7.49 0.51
CA TRP A 99 -9.42 -8.66 1.35
C TRP A 99 -10.92 -8.91 1.55
N GLY A 100 -11.71 -7.86 1.73
CA GLY A 100 -13.16 -7.98 1.93
C GLY A 100 -13.95 -8.31 0.65
N LYS A 101 -13.36 -8.17 -0.54
CA LYS A 101 -14.09 -8.23 -1.83
C LYS A 101 -13.47 -9.10 -2.90
N ASN A 102 -12.24 -9.56 -2.69
CA ASN A 102 -11.54 -10.52 -3.50
C ASN A 102 -11.16 -11.70 -2.60
N ASP A 103 -11.53 -12.91 -3.03
CA ASP A 103 -11.38 -14.17 -2.31
C ASP A 103 -10.13 -14.97 -2.74
N GLU A 104 -9.22 -14.36 -3.52
CA GLU A 104 -7.96 -14.99 -3.91
C GLU A 104 -6.89 -14.85 -2.84
N LEU A 105 -6.09 -15.90 -2.68
CA LEU A 105 -4.87 -15.85 -1.89
C LEU A 105 -3.73 -15.33 -2.76
N ILE A 106 -2.81 -14.59 -2.14
CA ILE A 106 -1.52 -14.24 -2.76
C ILE A 106 -0.62 -15.48 -2.69
N ILE A 107 -0.38 -16.13 -3.83
CA ILE A 107 0.42 -17.36 -3.90
C ILE A 107 1.71 -17.12 -4.67
N ALA A 108 1.61 -16.53 -5.86
CA ALA A 108 2.74 -16.31 -6.76
C ALA A 108 3.29 -14.88 -6.64
N LEU A 109 4.51 -14.68 -7.12
CA LEU A 109 5.16 -13.36 -7.17
C LEU A 109 4.27 -12.32 -7.87
N PHE A 110 3.65 -12.70 -8.99
CA PHE A 110 2.77 -11.83 -9.75
C PHE A 110 1.56 -11.38 -8.92
N ASP A 111 0.96 -12.27 -8.13
CA ASP A 111 -0.19 -11.93 -7.27
C ASP A 111 0.22 -10.87 -6.25
N GLY A 112 1.40 -11.03 -5.65
CA GLY A 112 1.97 -10.05 -4.72
C GLY A 112 2.21 -8.69 -5.39
N MET A 113 2.80 -8.68 -6.59
CA MET A 113 3.00 -7.44 -7.35
C MET A 113 1.69 -6.73 -7.67
N ILE A 114 0.66 -7.46 -8.10
CA ILE A 114 -0.64 -6.85 -8.40
C ILE A 114 -1.33 -6.35 -7.13
N SER A 115 -1.25 -7.10 -6.03
CA SER A 115 -1.83 -6.67 -4.75
C SER A 115 -1.21 -5.37 -4.27
N GLU A 116 0.12 -5.30 -4.20
CA GLU A 116 0.84 -4.09 -3.82
C GLU A 116 0.67 -2.96 -4.85
N GLY A 117 0.62 -3.31 -6.14
CA GLY A 117 0.43 -2.37 -7.23
C GLY A 117 -0.92 -1.65 -7.18
N ILE A 118 -1.99 -2.35 -6.80
CA ILE A 118 -3.33 -1.78 -6.64
C ILE A 118 -3.33 -0.75 -5.51
N ALA A 119 -2.78 -1.12 -4.35
CA ALA A 119 -2.68 -0.24 -3.20
C ALA A 119 -1.79 0.98 -3.49
N THR A 120 -0.63 0.77 -4.11
CA THR A 120 0.30 1.84 -4.51
C THR A 120 -0.33 2.78 -5.56
N TYR A 121 -1.16 2.26 -6.47
CA TYR A 121 -1.87 3.11 -7.43
C TYR A 121 -2.91 4.00 -6.74
N LEU A 122 -3.69 3.44 -5.81
CA LEU A 122 -4.64 4.23 -5.02
C LEU A 122 -3.92 5.29 -4.17
N GLU A 123 -2.81 4.93 -3.54
CA GLU A 123 -1.95 5.84 -2.79
C GLU A 123 -1.48 7.01 -3.67
N ALA A 124 -0.96 6.72 -4.87
CA ALA A 124 -0.57 7.74 -5.84
C ALA A 124 -1.73 8.68 -6.22
N GLU A 125 -2.94 8.14 -6.43
CA GLU A 125 -4.14 8.96 -6.68
C GLU A 125 -4.52 9.83 -5.48
N PHE A 126 -4.39 9.30 -4.26
CA PHE A 126 -4.72 9.99 -3.01
C PHE A 126 -3.81 11.21 -2.78
N VAL A 127 -2.52 11.10 -3.11
CA VAL A 127 -1.54 12.15 -2.85
C VAL A 127 -1.19 13.02 -4.06
N LYS A 128 -1.83 12.81 -5.22
CA LYS A 128 -1.46 13.46 -6.49
C LYS A 128 -1.28 14.98 -6.39
N ASP A 129 -2.14 15.66 -5.63
CA ASP A 129 -2.17 17.12 -5.50
C ASP A 129 -1.40 17.65 -4.26
N ARG A 130 -0.74 16.78 -3.49
CA ARG A 130 -0.01 17.15 -2.26
C ARG A 130 1.43 17.55 -2.56
N GLU A 131 1.96 18.54 -1.84
CA GLU A 131 3.41 18.84 -1.90
C GLU A 131 4.22 17.81 -1.10
N GLU A 132 3.76 17.49 0.11
CA GLU A 132 4.36 16.46 0.96
C GLU A 132 3.84 15.07 0.57
N LYS A 133 4.78 14.14 0.36
CA LYS A 133 4.52 12.72 0.09
C LYS A 133 5.66 11.88 0.69
N THR A 134 5.39 10.60 0.95
CA THR A 134 6.43 9.65 1.36
C THR A 134 7.56 9.57 0.33
N VAL A 135 8.78 9.29 0.80
CA VAL A 135 9.93 8.93 -0.05
C VAL A 135 9.60 7.67 -0.83
N PHE A 136 8.83 6.75 -0.24
CA PHE A 136 8.30 5.58 -0.93
C PHE A 136 7.56 5.95 -2.22
N ILE A 137 6.43 6.66 -2.14
CA ILE A 137 5.61 6.92 -3.33
C ILE A 137 6.35 7.80 -4.35
N LYS A 138 7.18 8.75 -3.89
CA LYS A 138 8.04 9.56 -4.76
C LYS A 138 8.95 8.65 -5.59
N THR A 139 9.60 7.68 -4.95
CA THR A 139 10.49 6.73 -5.62
C THR A 139 9.75 5.88 -6.64
N ILE A 140 8.52 5.45 -6.35
CA ILE A 140 7.70 4.70 -7.31
C ILE A 140 7.30 5.57 -8.50
N LEU A 141 6.86 6.81 -8.26
CA LEU A 141 6.40 7.73 -9.30
C LEU A 141 7.53 8.26 -10.20
N GLU A 142 8.74 8.39 -9.66
CA GLU A 142 9.93 8.81 -10.43
C GLU A 142 10.50 7.68 -11.30
N ARG A 143 10.18 6.41 -11.01
CA ARG A 143 10.70 5.28 -11.77
C ARG A 143 10.08 5.21 -13.16
N SER A 144 10.91 5.22 -14.19
CA SER A 144 10.45 5.24 -15.58
C SER A 144 9.86 3.91 -16.04
N ASP A 145 9.01 3.96 -17.06
CA ASP A 145 8.49 2.77 -17.73
C ASP A 145 9.61 1.85 -18.26
N ASN A 146 10.74 2.41 -18.69
CA ASN A 146 11.88 1.63 -19.18
C ASN A 146 12.60 0.89 -18.03
N GLU A 147 12.68 1.49 -16.85
CA GLU A 147 13.20 0.80 -15.66
C GLU A 147 12.24 -0.33 -15.23
N ASN A 148 10.93 -0.08 -15.21
CA ASN A 148 9.95 -1.11 -14.90
C ASN A 148 9.97 -2.28 -15.91
N LYS A 149 10.22 -2.01 -17.20
CA LYS A 149 10.44 -3.08 -18.19
C LYS A 149 11.68 -3.94 -17.88
N LYS A 150 12.78 -3.33 -17.45
CA LYS A 150 13.99 -4.08 -17.04
C LYS A 150 13.74 -4.92 -15.78
N ILE A 151 13.00 -4.38 -14.82
CA ILE A 151 12.57 -5.13 -13.62
C ILE A 151 11.71 -6.33 -14.06
N LEU A 152 10.76 -6.12 -14.98
CA LEU A 152 9.93 -7.21 -15.51
C LEU A 152 10.76 -8.29 -16.22
N GLU A 153 11.76 -7.89 -17.03
CA GLU A 153 12.67 -8.82 -17.70
C GLU A 153 13.46 -9.68 -16.70
N GLU A 154 13.99 -9.07 -15.63
CA GLU A 154 14.75 -9.79 -14.60
C GLU A 154 13.85 -10.75 -13.77
N LEU A 155 12.58 -10.40 -13.56
CA LEU A 155 11.65 -11.18 -12.74
C LEU A 155 10.77 -12.14 -13.57
N ARG A 156 10.91 -12.16 -14.90
CA ARG A 156 9.93 -12.79 -15.82
C ARG A 156 9.73 -14.28 -15.55
N ASP A 157 10.82 -15.01 -15.35
CA ASP A 157 10.79 -16.47 -15.21
C ASP A 157 10.26 -16.94 -13.84
N GLN A 158 10.08 -16.02 -12.88
CA GLN A 158 9.59 -16.33 -11.54
C GLN A 158 8.23 -15.69 -11.21
N LEU A 159 7.56 -15.04 -12.18
CA LEU A 159 6.24 -14.44 -11.97
C LEU A 159 5.21 -15.44 -11.42
N ASP A 160 5.31 -16.71 -11.85
CA ASP A 160 4.41 -17.79 -11.41
C ASP A 160 4.96 -18.59 -10.22
N SER A 161 6.14 -18.21 -9.71
CA SER A 161 6.77 -18.89 -8.58
C SER A 161 6.10 -18.48 -7.26
N ASN A 162 5.86 -19.46 -6.39
CA ASN A 162 5.52 -19.24 -4.98
C ASN A 162 6.77 -19.26 -4.06
N TYR A 163 7.96 -19.38 -4.65
CA TYR A 163 9.24 -19.32 -3.96
C TYR A 163 10.13 -18.27 -4.61
N TYR A 164 10.23 -17.10 -3.97
CA TYR A 164 11.00 -15.96 -4.45
C TYR A 164 11.55 -15.17 -3.26
N ASP A 165 12.61 -14.39 -3.49
CA ASP A 165 13.21 -13.55 -2.45
C ASP A 165 12.36 -12.30 -2.23
N TYR A 166 11.39 -12.43 -1.32
CA TYR A 166 10.43 -11.38 -0.97
C TYR A 166 11.12 -10.10 -0.50
N TYR A 167 12.13 -10.20 0.37
CA TYR A 167 12.81 -9.02 0.91
C TYR A 167 13.61 -8.29 -0.16
N THR A 168 14.32 -9.00 -1.03
CA THR A 168 15.05 -8.36 -2.13
C THR A 168 14.09 -7.68 -3.11
N ILE A 169 12.99 -8.34 -3.49
CA ILE A 169 12.08 -7.81 -4.51
C ILE A 169 11.24 -6.65 -3.97
N PHE A 170 10.67 -6.79 -2.78
CA PHE A 170 9.72 -5.82 -2.25
C PHE A 170 10.36 -4.75 -1.37
N PHE A 171 11.50 -4.98 -0.71
CA PHE A 171 12.03 -4.03 0.28
C PHE A 171 13.42 -3.49 -0.03
N ASN A 172 14.40 -4.37 -0.28
CA ASN A 172 15.82 -3.99 -0.25
C ASN A 172 16.38 -3.65 -1.63
N GLY A 173 16.02 -4.42 -2.66
CA GLY A 173 16.74 -4.43 -3.93
C GLY A 173 18.10 -5.14 -3.86
N ASN A 174 18.82 -5.13 -4.99
CA ASN A 174 20.18 -5.61 -5.16
C ASN A 174 20.82 -4.92 -6.39
N ASP A 175 21.97 -5.43 -6.87
CA ASP A 175 22.69 -4.88 -8.03
C ASP A 175 21.86 -4.81 -9.33
N LYS A 176 20.79 -5.61 -9.43
CA LYS A 176 19.91 -5.69 -10.61
C LYS A 176 18.54 -5.07 -10.38
N LEU A 177 18.03 -5.13 -9.16
CA LEU A 177 16.70 -4.71 -8.77
C LEU A 177 16.81 -3.48 -7.86
N PRO A 178 16.32 -2.31 -8.28
CA PRO A 178 16.20 -1.16 -7.38
C PRO A 178 15.35 -1.47 -6.13
N ARG A 179 15.55 -0.71 -5.05
CA ARG A 179 14.69 -0.75 -3.86
C ARG A 179 13.21 -0.61 -4.26
N TRP A 180 12.34 -1.43 -3.67
CA TRP A 180 10.90 -1.47 -3.96
C TRP A 180 10.54 -1.85 -5.41
N SER A 181 11.31 -2.76 -6.02
CA SER A 181 11.06 -3.23 -7.39
C SER A 181 9.69 -3.88 -7.57
N GLY A 182 9.25 -4.71 -6.60
CA GLY A 182 7.95 -5.37 -6.60
C GLY A 182 6.79 -4.38 -6.63
N TYR A 183 6.80 -3.40 -5.73
CA TYR A 183 5.81 -2.31 -5.68
C TYR A 183 5.74 -1.51 -6.97
N SER A 184 6.91 -1.17 -7.53
CA SER A 184 7.00 -0.36 -8.73
C SER A 184 6.52 -1.07 -9.99
N LEU A 185 6.95 -2.33 -10.15
CA LEU A 185 6.47 -3.14 -11.26
C LEU A 185 4.97 -3.40 -11.12
N GLY A 186 4.48 -3.65 -9.91
CA GLY A 186 3.05 -3.71 -9.59
C GLY A 186 2.29 -2.47 -10.04
N TYR A 187 2.70 -1.29 -9.59
CA TYR A 187 2.11 0.00 -9.97
C TYR A 187 2.10 0.19 -11.49
N TYR A 188 3.21 -0.13 -12.17
CA TYR A 188 3.33 -0.05 -13.62
C TYR A 188 2.34 -0.97 -14.35
N LEU A 189 2.20 -2.22 -13.91
CA LEU A 189 1.27 -3.18 -14.50
C LEU A 189 -0.19 -2.79 -14.27
N VAL A 190 -0.54 -2.35 -13.05
CA VAL A 190 -1.88 -1.86 -12.72
C VAL A 190 -2.23 -0.64 -13.56
N LYS A 191 -1.31 0.34 -13.69
CA LYS A 191 -1.50 1.50 -14.56
C LYS A 191 -1.79 1.09 -16.01
N LYS A 192 -1.01 0.18 -16.58
CA LYS A 192 -1.27 -0.35 -17.93
C LYS A 192 -2.62 -1.05 -18.04
N TYR A 193 -3.03 -1.77 -17.00
CA TYR A 193 -4.31 -2.49 -16.99
C TYR A 193 -5.48 -1.52 -17.02
N LEU A 194 -5.43 -0.46 -16.22
CA LEU A 194 -6.41 0.62 -16.21
C LEU A 194 -6.48 1.33 -17.58
N GLU A 195 -5.33 1.68 -18.17
CA GLU A 195 -5.25 2.29 -19.50
C GLU A 195 -5.85 1.39 -20.59
N LYS A 196 -5.53 0.09 -20.56
CA LYS A 196 -6.00 -0.89 -21.54
C LYS A 196 -7.50 -1.17 -21.44
N THR A 197 -8.05 -1.14 -20.23
CA THR A 197 -9.46 -1.44 -19.97
C THR A 197 -10.35 -0.19 -19.92
N ASN A 198 -9.74 1.01 -19.88
CA ASN A 198 -10.42 2.28 -19.65
C ASN A 198 -11.31 2.25 -18.38
N LYS A 199 -10.82 1.56 -17.34
CA LYS A 199 -11.44 1.47 -16.02
C LYS A 199 -10.68 2.33 -15.02
N ARG A 200 -11.29 2.60 -13.86
CA ARG A 200 -10.65 3.28 -12.73
C ARG A 200 -10.30 2.27 -11.63
N ILE A 201 -9.47 2.67 -10.67
CA ILE A 201 -9.02 1.77 -9.60
C ILE A 201 -10.19 1.19 -8.79
N GLU A 202 -11.23 1.99 -8.51
CA GLU A 202 -12.43 1.55 -7.80
C GLU A 202 -13.29 0.52 -8.57
N ASP A 203 -13.04 0.37 -9.87
CA ASP A 203 -13.74 -0.58 -10.72
C ASP A 203 -12.98 -1.93 -10.81
N VAL A 204 -11.71 -1.98 -10.36
CA VAL A 204 -10.82 -3.14 -10.59
C VAL A 204 -10.04 -3.60 -9.36
N PHE A 205 -10.08 -2.86 -8.24
CA PHE A 205 -9.33 -3.23 -7.03
C PHE A 205 -9.66 -4.61 -6.48
N ALA A 206 -10.79 -5.21 -6.90
CA ALA A 206 -11.22 -6.57 -6.57
C ALA A 206 -11.14 -7.55 -7.75
N ASP A 207 -10.72 -7.11 -8.95
CA ASP A 207 -10.53 -7.98 -10.12
C ASP A 207 -9.51 -9.08 -9.80
N LYS A 208 -9.62 -10.20 -10.53
CA LYS A 208 -8.81 -11.38 -10.28
C LYS A 208 -7.37 -11.14 -10.70
N TYR A 209 -6.40 -11.73 -10.00
CA TYR A 209 -4.98 -11.60 -10.37
C TYR A 209 -4.75 -12.00 -11.84
N ALA A 210 -5.39 -13.07 -12.30
CA ALA A 210 -5.30 -13.52 -13.69
C ALA A 210 -5.73 -12.46 -14.73
N ASP A 211 -6.67 -11.57 -14.40
CA ASP A 211 -7.16 -10.53 -15.32
C ASP A 211 -6.06 -9.52 -15.66
N PHE A 212 -5.17 -9.22 -14.72
CA PHE A 212 -4.05 -8.30 -14.91
C PHE A 212 -2.97 -8.85 -15.87
N ARG A 213 -2.97 -10.15 -16.18
CA ARG A 213 -1.99 -10.75 -17.09
C ARG A 213 -2.11 -10.25 -18.53
N ILE A 214 -3.23 -9.62 -18.90
CA ILE A 214 -3.41 -9.05 -20.23
C ILE A 214 -2.42 -7.91 -20.56
N VAL A 215 -1.67 -7.41 -19.57
CA VAL A 215 -0.67 -6.34 -19.76
C VAL A 215 0.79 -6.78 -19.64
N LEU A 216 1.04 -8.07 -19.39
CA LEU A 216 2.35 -8.70 -19.53
C LEU A 216 2.77 -8.77 -21.01
#